data_AF-A0A816E4C8-F1
#
_entry.id   AF-A0A816E4C8-F1
#
_cell.length_a   1.000
_cell.length_b   1.000
_cell.length_c   1.000
_cell.angle_alpha   90.00
_cell.angle_beta   90.00
_cell.angle_gamma   90.00
#
_symmetry.space_group_name_H-M   'P 1'
#
loop_
_entity.id
_entity.type
_entity.pdbx_description
1 polymer ?
#
loop_
_entity_poly.entity_id
_entity_poly.type
_entity_poly.pdbx_seq_one_letter_code
_entity_poly.pdbx_strand_id
1 'polypeptide(L)'
;MDMDLTYITSYSLEVLHMNKQILNSLNISFGINLVDQCVEIDNCVAEILSTDHSQVILNLDAKSKYPNLTRNQMQELSLINVLNFLINQNIVDKDTHIAITSWITRPIKSGQQTNELRSGSMAHTANEIFEHILIPHSFTK
;
A
#
# COMPACT_ATOMS: atom_id res chain seq x y z
N MET A 1 -2.95 11.92 -7.51
CA MET A 1 -2.82 11.14 -8.77
C MET A 1 -3.33 9.76 -8.44
N ASP A 2 -4.33 9.28 -9.18
CA ASP A 2 -4.83 7.92 -9.03
C ASP A 2 -3.93 7.01 -9.87
N MET A 3 -3.31 6.02 -9.23
CA MET A 3 -2.35 5.13 -9.87
C MET A 3 -2.89 3.71 -9.80
N ASP A 4 -3.03 3.08 -10.96
CA ASP A 4 -3.26 1.65 -11.03
C ASP A 4 -1.94 0.92 -10.83
N LEU A 5 -1.81 0.31 -9.66
CA LEU A 5 -0.60 -0.39 -9.25
C LEU A 5 -0.43 -1.74 -9.97
N THR A 6 -1.48 -2.25 -10.60
CA THR A 6 -1.54 -3.56 -11.27
C THR A 6 -0.62 -3.62 -12.50
N TYR A 7 -0.29 -2.47 -13.08
CA TYR A 7 0.52 -2.35 -14.30
C TYR A 7 1.69 -1.40 -14.11
N ILE A 8 2.32 -1.36 -12.92
CA ILE A 8 3.54 -0.57 -12.76
C ILE A 8 4.64 -1.18 -13.63
N THR A 9 4.90 -0.49 -14.73
CA THR A 9 6.00 -0.77 -15.65
C THR A 9 7.18 0.13 -15.32
N SER A 10 8.34 -0.15 -15.93
CA SER A 10 9.49 0.77 -15.89
C SER A 10 9.11 2.19 -16.31
N TYR A 11 8.26 2.34 -17.33
CA TYR A 11 7.75 3.64 -17.77
C TYR A 11 6.93 4.34 -16.68
N SER A 12 6.05 3.61 -15.99
CA SER A 12 5.26 4.17 -14.89
C SER A 12 6.17 4.68 -13.75
N LEU A 13 7.24 3.94 -13.43
CA LEU A 13 8.24 4.38 -12.44
C LEU A 13 8.99 5.64 -12.87
N GLU A 14 9.42 5.71 -14.14
CA GLU A 14 10.09 6.91 -14.68
C GLU A 14 9.21 8.16 -14.57
N VAL A 15 7.92 8.04 -14.91
CA VAL A 15 6.96 9.15 -14.80
C VAL A 15 6.79 9.60 -13.35
N LEU A 16 6.72 8.66 -12.40
CA LEU A 16 6.62 8.99 -10.97
C LEU A 16 7.87 9.70 -10.47
N HIS A 17 9.06 9.22 -10.84
CA HIS A 17 10.32 9.89 -10.52
C HIS A 17 10.38 11.31 -11.06
N MET A 18 10.02 11.50 -12.33
CA MET A 18 10.00 12.81 -12.96
C MET A 18 9.03 13.76 -12.24
N ASN A 19 7.81 13.32 -11.94
CA ASN A 19 6.84 14.14 -11.22
C ASN A 19 7.32 14.51 -9.81
N LYS A 20 7.90 13.55 -9.08
CA LYS A 20 8.49 13.80 -7.77
C LYS A 20 9.62 14.84 -7.84
N GLN A 21 10.51 14.75 -8.82
CA GLN A 21 11.58 15.72 -9.04
C GLN A 21 11.02 17.13 -9.35
N ILE A 22 10.00 17.22 -10.20
CA ILE A 22 9.34 18.49 -10.53
C ILE A 22 8.73 19.13 -9.27
N LEU A 23 7.96 18.37 -8.49
CA LEU A 23 7.34 18.89 -7.26
C LEU A 23 8.40 19.33 -6.24
N ASN A 24 9.46 18.54 -6.06
CA ASN A 24 10.56 18.88 -5.17
C ASN A 24 11.26 20.17 -5.59
N SER A 25 11.43 20.42 -6.90
CA SER A 25 12.01 21.69 -7.41
C SER A 25 11.17 22.93 -7.07
N LEU A 26 9.89 22.73 -6.76
CA LEU A 26 8.93 23.76 -6.35
C LEU A 26 8.71 23.80 -4.83
N ASN A 27 9.48 23.05 -4.04
CA ASN A 27 9.27 22.85 -2.60
C ASN A 27 7.89 22.28 -2.25
N ILE A 28 7.32 21.45 -3.12
CA ILE A 28 6.06 20.74 -2.90
C ILE A 28 6.37 19.28 -2.63
N SER A 29 5.91 18.75 -1.49
CA SER A 29 6.06 17.33 -1.17
C SER A 29 5.26 16.46 -2.14
N PHE A 30 5.89 15.40 -2.65
CA PHE A 30 5.21 14.37 -3.42
C PHE A 30 4.22 13.62 -2.51
N GLY A 31 3.00 13.40 -3.02
CA GLY A 31 1.93 12.77 -2.26
C GLY A 31 1.39 11.55 -2.99
N ILE A 32 1.26 10.44 -2.29
CA ILE A 32 0.64 9.22 -2.82
C ILE A 32 -0.56 8.80 -1.99
N ASN A 33 -1.55 8.23 -2.69
CA ASN A 33 -2.66 7.55 -2.06
C ASN A 33 -2.51 6.05 -2.28
N LEU A 34 -2.25 5.30 -1.22
CA LEU A 34 -2.18 3.85 -1.25
C LEU A 34 -3.59 3.28 -1.15
N VAL A 35 -4.02 2.63 -2.22
CA VAL A 35 -5.30 1.96 -2.32
C VAL A 35 -5.04 0.49 -2.61
N ASP A 36 -5.76 -0.39 -1.92
CA ASP A 36 -5.71 -1.81 -2.20
C ASP A 36 -6.45 -2.12 -3.51
N GLN A 37 -5.75 -2.71 -4.47
CA GLN A 37 -6.31 -3.12 -5.77
C GLN A 37 -7.20 -4.37 -5.63
N CYS A 38 -7.08 -5.09 -4.51
CA CYS A 38 -7.89 -6.26 -4.17
C CYS A 38 -9.18 -5.92 -3.41
N VAL A 39 -9.56 -4.64 -3.34
CA VAL A 39 -10.64 -4.16 -2.43
C VAL A 39 -11.97 -4.90 -2.62
N GLU A 40 -12.29 -5.34 -3.83
CA GLU A 40 -13.54 -6.05 -4.16
C GLU A 40 -13.41 -7.58 -4.19
N ILE A 41 -12.21 -8.15 -3.94
CA ILE A 41 -11.92 -9.57 -4.15
C ILE A 41 -11.43 -10.22 -2.83
N ASP A 42 -12.21 -11.15 -2.28
CA ASP A 42 -11.95 -11.80 -0.97
C ASP A 42 -10.71 -12.73 -0.93
N ASN A 43 -10.12 -13.04 -2.09
CA ASN A 43 -9.04 -14.00 -2.25
C ASN A 43 -7.86 -13.41 -3.03
N CYS A 44 -7.57 -12.14 -2.81
CA CYS A 44 -6.62 -11.39 -3.60
C CYS A 44 -5.53 -10.76 -2.72
N VAL A 45 -4.28 -10.89 -3.16
CA VAL A 45 -3.14 -10.18 -2.59
C VAL A 45 -2.31 -9.55 -3.71
N ALA A 46 -1.92 -8.28 -3.55
CA ALA A 46 -0.90 -7.67 -4.39
C ALA A 46 0.50 -8.19 -3.97
N GLU A 47 1.21 -8.85 -4.87
CA GLU A 47 2.53 -9.45 -4.63
C GLU A 47 3.61 -8.83 -5.52
N ILE A 48 4.86 -8.89 -5.06
CA ILE A 48 6.03 -8.48 -5.86
C ILE A 48 6.63 -9.74 -6.51
N LEU A 49 6.61 -9.82 -7.84
CA LEU A 49 7.02 -11.03 -8.57
C LEU A 49 8.55 -11.20 -8.67
N SER A 50 9.30 -10.09 -8.72
CA SER A 50 10.75 -10.07 -8.90
C SER A 50 11.34 -8.85 -8.22
N THR A 51 12.59 -8.92 -7.77
CA THR A 51 13.35 -7.75 -7.30
C THR A 51 14.05 -7.04 -8.45
N ASP A 52 14.44 -7.79 -9.47
CA ASP A 52 15.35 -7.33 -10.54
C ASP A 52 14.59 -6.57 -11.63
N HIS A 53 13.33 -6.97 -11.87
CA HIS A 53 12.35 -6.24 -12.67
C HIS A 53 11.08 -6.18 -11.85
N SER A 54 11.10 -5.33 -10.83
CA SER A 54 10.05 -5.31 -9.83
C SER A 54 8.69 -5.00 -10.48
N GLN A 55 7.79 -5.98 -10.40
CA GLN A 55 6.42 -5.90 -10.90
C GLN A 55 5.49 -6.27 -9.75
N VAL A 56 4.48 -5.44 -9.55
CA VAL A 56 3.36 -5.75 -8.67
C VAL A 56 2.35 -6.55 -9.48
N ILE A 57 1.99 -7.72 -9.01
CA ILE A 57 0.95 -8.57 -9.61
C ILE A 57 -0.18 -8.82 -8.63
N LEU A 58 -1.37 -9.09 -9.13
CA LEU A 58 -2.49 -9.51 -8.30
C LEU A 58 -2.54 -11.04 -8.28
N ASN A 59 -2.28 -11.63 -7.12
CA ASN A 59 -2.53 -13.04 -6.87
C ASN A 59 -4.02 -13.21 -6.53
N LEU A 60 -4.83 -13.58 -7.52
CA LEU A 60 -6.28 -13.79 -7.39
C LEU A 60 -6.66 -15.12 -6.70
N ASP A 61 -5.67 -15.93 -6.32
CA ASP A 61 -5.85 -17.15 -5.53
C ASP A 61 -4.99 -17.15 -4.26
N ALA A 62 -5.02 -16.03 -3.53
CA ALA A 62 -4.15 -15.80 -2.38
C ALA A 62 -4.28 -16.87 -1.27
N LYS A 63 -5.45 -17.48 -1.07
CA LYS A 63 -5.74 -18.52 -0.08
C LYS A 63 -4.97 -19.81 -0.34
N SER A 64 -4.57 -20.09 -1.57
CA SER A 64 -3.69 -21.23 -1.87
C SER A 64 -2.32 -21.09 -1.17
N LYS A 65 -1.84 -19.85 -1.09
CA LYS A 65 -0.53 -19.48 -0.53
C LYS A 65 -0.62 -19.03 0.93
N TYR A 66 -1.70 -18.35 1.29
CA TYR A 66 -1.96 -17.78 2.62
C TYR A 66 -3.31 -18.29 3.18
N PRO A 67 -3.45 -19.59 3.44
CA PRO A 67 -4.73 -20.20 3.81
C PRO A 67 -5.30 -19.70 5.15
N ASN A 68 -4.45 -19.19 6.04
CA ASN A 68 -4.82 -18.78 7.39
C ASN A 68 -5.09 -17.28 7.53
N LEU A 69 -4.88 -16.48 6.48
CA LEU A 69 -5.13 -15.04 6.54
C LEU A 69 -6.62 -14.75 6.38
N THR A 70 -7.13 -13.82 7.18
CA THR A 70 -8.45 -13.21 6.95
C THR A 70 -8.40 -12.28 5.74
N ARG A 71 -9.56 -11.89 5.21
CA ARG A 71 -9.64 -10.88 4.14
C ARG A 71 -8.86 -9.61 4.51
N ASN A 72 -9.10 -9.05 5.70
CA ASN A 72 -8.43 -7.82 6.14
C ASN A 72 -6.91 -7.99 6.18
N GLN A 73 -6.41 -9.15 6.63
CA GLN A 73 -4.98 -9.45 6.67
C GLN A 73 -4.37 -9.62 5.26
N MET A 74 -5.14 -10.09 4.28
CA MET A 74 -4.71 -10.11 2.88
C MET A 74 -4.64 -8.70 2.27
N GLN A 75 -5.61 -7.84 2.60
CA GLN A 75 -5.59 -6.43 2.17
C GLN A 75 -4.41 -5.68 2.80
N GLU A 76 -4.14 -5.93 4.08
CA GLU A 76 -2.94 -5.46 4.77
C GLU A 76 -1.67 -5.88 4.06
N LEU A 77 -1.51 -7.19 3.81
CA LEU A 77 -0.35 -7.72 3.12
C LEU A 77 -0.15 -7.06 1.74
N SER A 78 -1.25 -6.80 1.02
CA SER A 78 -1.21 -6.09 -0.27
C SER A 78 -0.66 -4.68 -0.14
N LEU A 79 -1.18 -3.89 0.82
CA LEU A 79 -0.72 -2.53 1.07
C LEU A 79 0.75 -2.50 1.51
N ILE A 80 1.15 -3.44 2.37
CA ILE A 80 2.53 -3.63 2.82
C ILE A 80 3.45 -3.91 1.63
N ASN A 81 3.09 -4.86 0.78
CA ASN A 81 3.89 -5.23 -0.39
C ASN A 81 4.05 -4.05 -1.35
N VAL A 82 2.96 -3.34 -1.65
CA VAL A 82 3.00 -2.15 -2.51
C VAL A 82 3.88 -1.06 -1.91
N LEU A 83 3.73 -0.75 -0.62
CA LEU A 83 4.52 0.28 0.03
C LEU A 83 6.01 -0.06 0.02
N ASN A 84 6.37 -1.31 0.35
CA ASN A 84 7.75 -1.78 0.29
C ASN A 84 8.31 -1.70 -1.14
N PHE A 85 7.51 -2.06 -2.14
CA PHE A 85 7.88 -1.87 -3.54
C PHE A 85 8.21 -0.41 -3.85
N LEU A 86 7.32 0.53 -3.49
CA LEU A 86 7.51 1.96 -3.79
C LEU A 86 8.70 2.57 -3.04
N ILE A 87 8.98 2.10 -1.82
CA ILE A 87 10.19 2.49 -1.05
C ILE A 87 11.45 1.98 -1.77
N ASN A 88 11.48 0.70 -2.12
CA ASN A 88 12.63 0.09 -2.80
C ASN A 88 12.92 0.73 -4.18
N GLN A 89 11.87 1.23 -4.83
CA GLN A 89 11.99 1.99 -6.09
C GLN A 89 12.28 3.49 -5.88
N ASN A 90 12.54 3.97 -4.66
CA ASN A 90 12.78 5.39 -4.33
C ASN A 90 11.63 6.35 -4.71
N ILE A 91 10.42 5.82 -4.93
CA ILE A 91 9.22 6.63 -5.16
C ILE A 91 8.74 7.22 -3.83
N VAL A 92 8.76 6.40 -2.78
CA VAL A 92 8.34 6.78 -1.42
C VAL A 92 9.58 6.92 -0.54
N ASP A 93 9.68 8.07 0.14
CA ASP A 93 10.73 8.38 1.12
C ASP A 93 10.15 9.24 2.25
N LYS A 94 10.99 9.56 3.24
CA LYS A 94 10.62 10.35 4.43
C LYS A 94 9.91 11.70 4.12
N ASP A 95 10.11 12.26 2.93
CA ASP A 95 9.57 13.56 2.53
C ASP A 95 8.26 13.40 1.72
N THR A 96 7.85 12.16 1.46
CA THR A 96 6.63 11.79 0.75
C THR A 96 5.43 11.77 1.70
N HIS A 97 4.36 12.46 1.35
CA HIS A 97 3.09 12.36 2.07
C HIS A 97 2.32 11.12 1.63
N ILE A 98 2.01 10.23 2.58
CA ILE A 98 1.28 9.00 2.31
C ILE A 98 -0.11 9.09 2.94
N ALA A 99 -1.14 8.93 2.11
CA ALA A 99 -2.49 8.65 2.56
C ALA A 99 -2.77 7.17 2.31
N ILE A 100 -3.30 6.46 3.30
CA ILE A 100 -3.76 5.07 3.14
C ILE A 100 -5.28 5.11 3.02
N THR A 101 -5.76 4.93 1.79
CA THR A 101 -7.19 4.90 1.52
C THR A 101 -7.62 3.48 1.17
N SER A 102 -8.09 2.76 2.18
CA SER A 102 -8.78 1.49 2.03
C SER A 102 -10.21 1.61 2.54
N TRP A 103 -11.05 2.46 1.93
CA TRP A 103 -12.33 2.76 2.58
C TRP A 103 -13.45 3.01 1.58
N ILE A 104 -14.14 1.93 1.21
CA ILE A 104 -15.54 1.99 0.77
C ILE A 104 -16.42 2.56 1.92
N THR A 105 -15.96 2.48 3.18
CA THR A 105 -16.56 3.10 4.37
C THR A 105 -15.49 3.65 5.30
N ARG A 106 -15.49 4.96 5.63
CA ARG A 106 -14.53 5.59 6.54
C ARG A 106 -14.57 4.94 7.94
N PRO A 107 -13.43 4.70 8.62
CA PRO A 107 -13.46 4.16 9.98
C PRO A 107 -14.10 5.19 10.91
N ILE A 108 -15.04 4.75 11.74
CA ILE A 108 -15.59 5.56 12.84
C ILE A 108 -14.95 5.03 14.11
N LYS A 109 -14.14 5.87 14.76
CA LYS A 109 -13.38 5.56 15.98
C LYS A 109 -14.32 5.10 17.10
N SER A 110 -14.62 3.81 17.11
CA SER A 110 -15.47 3.11 18.06
C SER A 110 -14.80 1.76 18.35
N GLY A 111 -14.88 1.28 19.59
CA GLY A 111 -14.12 0.10 20.07
C GLY A 111 -14.40 -1.22 19.36
N GLN A 112 -15.24 -1.23 18.32
CA GLN A 112 -15.56 -2.40 17.49
C GLN A 112 -14.71 -2.49 16.21
N GLN A 113 -13.94 -1.46 15.83
CA GLN A 113 -13.08 -1.47 14.63
C GLN A 113 -11.66 -2.02 14.87
N THR A 114 -11.34 -2.39 16.11
CA THR A 114 -10.15 -3.18 16.48
C THR A 114 -10.34 -4.69 16.30
N ASN A 115 -11.55 -5.15 15.97
CA ASN A 115 -11.82 -6.56 15.75
C ASN A 115 -11.62 -6.95 14.28
N GLU A 116 -10.42 -7.41 13.94
CA GLU A 116 -10.01 -7.85 12.59
C GLU A 116 -10.90 -8.90 11.91
N LEU A 117 -11.79 -9.58 12.66
CA LEU A 117 -12.72 -10.55 12.09
C LEU A 117 -13.86 -9.91 11.29
N ARG A 118 -14.03 -8.58 11.36
CA ARG A 118 -15.09 -7.86 10.67
C ARG A 118 -14.58 -7.24 9.37
N SER A 119 -15.19 -7.55 8.23
CA SER A 119 -14.85 -6.92 6.96
C SER A 119 -14.85 -5.38 7.08
N GLY A 120 -13.75 -4.73 6.67
CA GLY A 120 -13.57 -3.27 6.73
C GLY A 120 -13.06 -2.72 8.06
N SER A 121 -12.84 -3.56 9.09
CA SER A 121 -12.09 -3.15 10.28
C SER A 121 -10.60 -3.36 10.05
N MET A 122 -9.82 -2.28 10.03
CA MET A 122 -8.39 -2.32 9.66
C MET A 122 -7.49 -1.65 10.70
N ALA A 123 -7.88 -1.67 11.98
CA ALA A 123 -7.07 -1.05 13.04
C ALA A 123 -5.71 -1.75 13.22
N HIS A 124 -5.65 -3.07 13.03
CA HIS A 124 -4.40 -3.83 13.02
C HIS A 124 -3.52 -3.44 11.84
N THR A 125 -4.07 -3.48 10.63
CA THR A 125 -3.43 -3.06 9.38
C THR A 125 -2.86 -1.65 9.42
N ALA A 126 -3.62 -0.70 9.98
CA ALA A 126 -3.12 0.65 10.19
C ALA A 126 -1.96 0.67 11.18
N ASN A 127 -2.07 -0.04 12.32
CA ASN A 127 -0.97 -0.14 13.28
C ASN A 127 0.28 -0.78 12.66
N GLU A 128 0.14 -1.89 11.93
CA GLU A 128 1.26 -2.60 11.32
C GLU A 128 1.97 -1.74 10.26
N ILE A 129 1.23 -1.06 9.40
CA ILE A 129 1.84 -0.16 8.41
C ILE A 129 2.57 1.02 9.09
N PHE A 130 1.96 1.64 10.10
CA PHE A 130 2.58 2.78 10.78
C PHE A 130 3.77 2.38 11.66
N GLU A 131 3.62 1.37 12.50
CA GLU A 131 4.63 0.95 13.49
C GLU A 131 5.78 0.16 12.85
N HIS A 132 5.51 -0.70 11.86
CA HIS A 132 6.50 -1.64 11.33
C HIS A 132 7.05 -1.29 9.95
N ILE A 133 6.45 -0.33 9.23
CA ILE A 133 6.94 0.08 7.90
C ILE A 133 7.32 1.55 7.88
N LEU A 134 6.39 2.44 8.22
CA LEU A 134 6.65 3.88 8.10
C LEU A 134 7.68 4.37 9.14
N ILE A 135 7.51 4.04 10.41
CA ILE A 135 8.45 4.47 11.47
C ILE A 135 9.88 3.93 11.23
N PRO A 136 10.10 2.64 10.90
CA PRO A 136 11.43 2.12 10.59
C PRO A 136 12.11 2.76 9.36
N HIS A 137 11.34 3.30 8.41
CA HIS A 137 11.85 4.06 7.26
C HIS A 137 11.98 5.56 7.54
N SER A 138 12.04 5.96 8.81
CA SER A 138 12.26 7.35 9.25
C SER A 138 11.16 8.34 8.86
N PHE A 139 9.93 7.86 8.61
CA PHE A 139 8.78 8.74 8.54
C PHE A 139 8.46 9.25 9.96
N THR A 140 8.43 10.56 10.15
CA THR A 140 8.08 11.16 11.45
C THR A 140 6.62 10.89 11.79
N LYS A 141 6.38 10.64 13.08
CA LYS A 141 5.07 10.36 13.68
C LYS A 141 4.07 11.50 13.49
#